data_AF-A0A932FB45-F1
#
_entry.id   AF-A0A932FB45-F1
#
_cell.length_a   1.000
_cell.length_b   1.000
_cell.length_c   1.000
_cell.angle_alpha   90.00
_cell.angle_beta   90.00
_cell.angle_gamma   90.00
#
_symmetry.space_group_name_H-M   'P 1'
#
loop_
_entity.id
_entity.type
_entity.pdbx_description
1 polymer ?
#
loop_
_entity_poly.entity_id
_entity_poly.type
_entity_poly.pdbx_seq_one_letter_code
_entity_poly.pdbx_strand_id
1 'polypeptide(L)'
;MTEQFKEPKPVSPVQPVSLSLDDRFRFRCHKGIACFNKCCENTDILLTPYDILRLKNRLDLSSREFIDRFTTDCELDAHGMPGLKLGHRQGSSACVFLRPEGCGVYEDRPAACRYYALGHMSMRRKDSPADEDSYFVVREAHCLGHEEPHEQTIREYRIEQGVDRYDDANGEWRRIVLKKRSTGPTVGRPSQRSFELFFLASYDLDGFRAFVAGEGFRAVFDLPDAEYAKLLADEEALLRFAFRYLRQVLYGEKTIALKAGPAAARLESYRRKLAERAGLSAEERSRRQDELYAALLDEDKFGGRGE
;
A
#
# COMPACT_ATOMS: atom_id res chain seq x y z
N MET A 1 28.06 29.21 35.95
CA MET A 1 27.12 29.70 34.92
C MET A 1 27.31 28.83 33.69
N THR A 2 26.56 27.73 33.62
CA THR A 2 26.63 26.77 32.52
C THR A 2 25.72 27.28 31.42
N GLU A 3 26.30 27.82 30.35
CA GLU A 3 25.56 28.18 29.16
C GLU A 3 24.93 26.92 28.56
N GLN A 4 23.60 26.87 28.57
CA GLN A 4 22.83 25.87 27.85
C GLN A 4 23.07 26.05 26.36
N PHE A 5 23.88 25.15 25.79
CA PHE A 5 23.88 24.89 24.35
C PHE A 5 22.45 24.55 23.92
N LYS A 6 21.76 25.51 23.31
CA LYS A 6 20.49 25.28 22.63
C LYS A 6 20.82 24.86 21.20
N GLU A 7 20.84 23.57 20.95
CA GLU A 7 20.78 23.08 19.57
C GLU A 7 19.56 23.70 18.88
N PRO A 8 19.71 24.27 17.68
CA PRO A 8 18.57 24.77 16.93
C PRO A 8 17.65 23.59 16.63
N LYS A 9 16.38 23.72 17.06
CA LYS A 9 15.35 22.71 16.76
C LYS A 9 15.27 22.56 15.23
N PRO A 10 15.23 21.33 14.70
CA PRO A 10 15.09 21.12 13.26
C PRO A 10 13.85 21.85 12.76
N VAL A 11 14.01 22.63 11.68
CA VAL A 11 12.91 23.35 11.04
C VAL A 11 12.04 22.30 10.36
N SER A 12 10.98 21.87 11.05
CA SER A 12 9.98 20.99 10.45
C SER A 12 9.13 21.82 9.47
N PRO A 13 8.94 21.38 8.22
CA PRO A 13 8.04 22.04 7.27
C PRO A 13 6.55 21.92 7.66
N VAL A 14 6.26 21.15 8.70
CA VAL A 14 4.91 20.92 9.24
C VAL A 14 4.52 22.07 10.17
N GLN A 15 3.45 22.79 9.83
CA GLN A 15 2.83 23.70 10.79
C GLN A 15 2.12 22.88 11.89
N PRO A 16 2.40 23.13 13.18
CA PRO A 16 1.94 22.27 14.30
C PRO A 16 0.45 22.41 14.63
N VAL A 17 -0.35 23.04 13.75
CA VAL A 17 -1.79 23.19 13.93
C VAL A 17 -2.49 21.99 13.32
N SER A 18 -3.15 21.19 14.16
CA SER A 18 -4.07 20.15 13.69
C SER A 18 -5.29 20.81 13.08
N LEU A 19 -5.52 20.54 11.79
CA LEU A 19 -6.64 21.03 11.01
C LEU A 19 -7.67 19.92 10.79
N SER A 20 -8.93 20.33 10.69
CA SER A 20 -10.10 19.54 10.34
C SER A 20 -10.44 19.70 8.85
N LEU A 21 -11.40 18.92 8.36
CA LEU A 21 -11.81 18.95 6.96
C LEU A 21 -12.36 20.31 6.50
N ASP A 22 -12.94 21.09 7.41
CA ASP A 22 -13.62 22.36 7.10
C ASP A 22 -12.70 23.58 7.32
N ASP A 23 -11.49 23.36 7.84
CA ASP A 23 -10.46 24.40 7.91
C ASP A 23 -9.95 24.77 6.51
N ARG A 24 -9.64 26.06 6.35
CA ARG A 24 -9.25 26.66 5.07
C ARG A 24 -7.75 26.88 4.98
N PHE A 25 -7.22 26.75 3.77
CA PHE A 25 -5.84 27.08 3.44
C PHE A 25 -5.72 27.57 1.99
N ARG A 26 -4.59 28.21 1.68
CA ARG A 26 -4.26 28.63 0.32
C ARG A 26 -3.30 27.65 -0.32
N PHE A 27 -3.70 27.15 -1.49
CA PHE A 27 -2.84 26.33 -2.31
C PHE A 27 -3.37 26.17 -3.73
N ARG A 28 -2.49 26.30 -4.72
CA ARG A 28 -2.73 25.83 -6.09
C ARG A 28 -1.43 25.43 -6.76
N CYS A 29 -1.42 24.29 -7.45
CA CYS A 29 -0.31 23.85 -8.28
C CYS A 29 -0.78 23.73 -9.74
N HIS A 30 -0.01 24.26 -10.69
CA HIS A 30 -0.35 24.24 -12.12
C HIS A 30 0.91 24.33 -12.99
N LYS A 31 0.82 23.95 -14.27
CA LYS A 31 1.95 23.90 -15.23
C LYS A 31 2.70 25.23 -15.44
N GLY A 32 2.12 26.35 -15.03
CA GLY A 32 2.72 27.68 -15.17
C GLY A 32 3.36 28.24 -13.91
N ILE A 33 3.30 27.53 -12.78
CA ILE A 33 3.89 28.03 -11.52
C ILE A 33 5.42 27.97 -11.59
N ALA A 34 6.12 28.94 -11.00
CA ALA A 34 7.58 29.02 -11.09
C ALA A 34 8.32 27.85 -10.41
N CYS A 35 7.65 27.10 -9.53
CA CYS A 35 8.19 25.87 -8.93
C CYS A 35 7.74 24.58 -9.63
N PHE A 36 7.17 24.67 -10.84
CA PHE A 36 6.67 23.49 -11.55
C PHE A 36 7.75 22.40 -11.66
N ASN A 37 7.36 21.15 -11.38
CA ASN A 37 8.21 19.95 -11.32
C ASN A 37 9.28 19.87 -10.21
N LYS A 38 9.57 20.94 -9.46
CA LYS A 38 10.63 20.91 -8.42
C LYS A 38 10.39 19.85 -7.36
N CYS A 39 9.14 19.61 -6.96
CA CYS A 39 8.80 18.57 -5.99
C CYS A 39 9.07 17.14 -6.48
N CYS A 40 9.25 16.94 -7.80
CA CYS A 40 9.55 15.64 -8.40
C CYS A 40 11.07 15.38 -8.53
N GLU A 41 11.94 16.35 -8.23
CA GLU A 41 13.39 16.23 -8.42
C GLU A 41 14.09 15.49 -7.27
N ASN A 42 13.46 15.41 -6.09
CA ASN A 42 13.99 14.70 -4.94
C ASN A 42 12.85 14.07 -4.13
N THR A 43 12.45 12.86 -4.51
CA THR A 43 11.25 12.21 -3.95
C THR A 43 11.59 11.05 -3.03
N ASP A 44 10.81 10.85 -1.97
CA ASP A 44 10.80 9.61 -1.18
C ASP A 44 9.35 9.17 -0.94
N ILE A 45 8.76 8.53 -1.96
CA ILE A 45 7.31 8.27 -2.00
C ILE A 45 7.04 6.81 -1.62
N LEU A 46 6.42 6.58 -0.46
CA LEU A 46 5.84 5.29 -0.12
C LEU A 46 4.56 5.07 -0.94
N LEU A 47 4.45 3.90 -1.58
CA LEU A 47 3.28 3.50 -2.33
C LEU A 47 2.30 2.74 -1.45
N THR A 48 1.03 3.12 -1.55
CA THR A 48 -0.08 2.34 -1.01
C THR A 48 -0.52 1.28 -2.02
N PRO A 49 -1.24 0.22 -1.59
CA PRO A 49 -1.80 -0.77 -2.49
C PRO A 49 -2.62 -0.18 -3.65
N TYR A 50 -3.46 0.82 -3.36
CA TYR A 50 -4.26 1.45 -4.40
C TYR A 50 -3.40 2.28 -5.36
N ASP A 51 -2.28 2.87 -4.92
CA ASP A 51 -1.34 3.52 -5.83
C ASP A 51 -0.79 2.53 -6.87
N ILE A 52 -0.42 1.32 -6.42
CA ILE A 52 0.08 0.27 -7.31
C ILE A 52 -0.99 -0.16 -8.32
N LEU A 53 -2.23 -0.39 -7.84
CA LEU A 53 -3.35 -0.73 -8.72
C LEU A 53 -3.57 0.34 -9.80
N ARG A 54 -3.60 1.62 -9.42
CA ARG A 54 -3.81 2.72 -10.36
C ARG A 54 -2.66 2.86 -11.34
N LEU A 55 -1.42 2.79 -10.87
CA LEU A 55 -0.23 2.97 -11.70
C LEU A 55 0.01 1.81 -12.65
N LYS A 56 -0.15 0.55 -12.21
CA LYS A 56 0.01 -0.61 -13.11
C LYS A 56 -1.00 -0.55 -14.26
N ASN A 57 -2.25 -0.18 -13.97
CA ASN A 57 -3.32 -0.09 -14.97
C ASN A 57 -3.11 1.09 -15.92
N ARG A 58 -2.64 2.24 -15.41
CA ARG A 58 -2.26 3.39 -16.25
C ARG A 58 -1.20 3.02 -17.29
N LEU A 59 -0.27 2.15 -16.89
CA LEU A 59 0.89 1.74 -17.68
C LEU A 59 0.67 0.46 -18.49
N ASP A 60 -0.50 -0.17 -18.36
CA ASP A 60 -0.84 -1.45 -18.97
C ASP A 60 0.17 -2.56 -18.62
N LEU A 61 0.45 -2.70 -17.32
CA LEU A 61 1.39 -3.67 -16.77
C LEU A 61 0.73 -4.57 -15.73
N SER A 62 1.26 -5.78 -15.60
CA SER A 62 1.00 -6.60 -14.42
C SER A 62 1.56 -5.95 -13.15
N SER A 63 1.04 -6.37 -12.00
CA SER A 63 1.56 -5.98 -10.68
C SER A 63 3.06 -6.25 -10.58
N ARG A 64 3.51 -7.43 -11.04
CA ARG A 64 4.91 -7.83 -10.94
C ARG A 64 5.82 -6.97 -11.82
N GLU A 65 5.46 -6.76 -13.08
CA GLU A 65 6.22 -5.90 -13.99
C GLU A 65 6.30 -4.47 -13.47
N PHE A 66 5.20 -3.94 -12.91
CA PHE A 66 5.20 -2.61 -12.31
C PHE A 66 6.17 -2.54 -11.12
N ILE A 67 6.07 -3.50 -10.19
CA ILE A 67 6.92 -3.57 -9.00
C ILE A 67 8.40 -3.62 -9.41
N ASP A 68 8.76 -4.55 -10.29
CA ASP A 68 10.15 -4.79 -10.69
C ASP A 68 10.76 -3.59 -11.42
N ARG A 69 9.96 -2.84 -12.20
CA ARG A 69 10.47 -1.75 -13.04
C ARG A 69 10.43 -0.39 -12.37
N PHE A 70 9.48 -0.15 -11.46
CA PHE A 70 9.17 1.20 -10.98
C PHE A 70 9.20 1.34 -9.46
N THR A 71 9.57 0.31 -8.71
CA THR A 71 9.58 0.37 -7.24
C THR A 71 10.90 -0.07 -6.63
N THR A 72 11.09 0.30 -5.36
CA THR A 72 12.19 -0.16 -4.52
C THR A 72 11.62 -0.67 -3.20
N ASP A 73 12.12 -1.80 -2.72
CA ASP A 73 11.72 -2.37 -1.43
C ASP A 73 12.08 -1.45 -0.26
N CYS A 74 11.21 -1.42 0.75
CA CYS A 74 11.49 -0.78 2.03
C CYS A 74 10.84 -1.54 3.19
N GLU A 75 11.19 -1.15 4.42
CA GLU A 75 10.53 -1.63 5.62
C GLU A 75 9.58 -0.57 6.19
N LEU A 76 8.32 -0.94 6.41
CA LEU A 76 7.30 -0.06 7.00
C LEU A 76 7.47 0.13 8.51
N ASP A 77 8.25 -0.73 9.17
CA ASP A 77 8.57 -0.64 10.59
C ASP A 77 9.80 -1.48 10.97
N ALA A 78 10.22 -1.36 12.23
CA ALA A 78 11.40 -2.01 12.79
C ALA A 78 11.39 -3.55 12.82
N HIS A 79 10.27 -4.20 12.48
CA HIS A 79 10.21 -5.66 12.39
C HIS A 79 10.32 -6.17 10.94
N GLY A 80 10.57 -5.28 9.97
CA GLY A 80 10.70 -5.63 8.56
C GLY A 80 9.38 -5.93 7.86
N MET A 81 8.29 -5.24 8.26
CA MET A 81 7.05 -5.28 7.48
C MET A 81 7.35 -4.75 6.06
N PRO A 82 7.02 -5.49 4.99
CA PRO A 82 7.43 -5.09 3.66
C PRO A 82 6.61 -3.90 3.15
N GLY A 83 7.28 -2.97 2.51
CA GLY A 83 6.71 -1.81 1.83
C GLY A 83 7.38 -1.57 0.49
N LEU A 84 6.75 -0.77 -0.34
CA LEU A 84 7.28 -0.36 -1.62
C LEU A 84 7.35 1.16 -1.71
N LYS A 85 8.49 1.66 -2.16
CA LYS A 85 8.67 3.05 -2.54
C LYS A 85 8.68 3.18 -4.05
N LEU A 86 8.22 4.32 -4.55
CA LEU A 86 8.35 4.65 -5.96
C LEU A 86 9.84 4.86 -6.29
N GLY A 87 10.28 4.24 -7.37
CA GLY A 87 11.66 4.31 -7.83
C GLY A 87 12.03 5.68 -8.40
N HIS A 88 13.33 5.83 -8.65
CA HIS A 88 13.92 7.04 -9.21
C HIS A 88 14.48 6.80 -10.61
N ARG A 89 14.76 7.89 -11.32
CA ARG A 89 15.58 7.83 -12.54
C ARG A 89 16.99 7.34 -12.20
N GLN A 90 17.59 6.60 -13.12
CA GLN A 90 18.94 6.06 -12.95
C GLN A 90 19.96 7.16 -12.60
N GLY A 91 20.67 7.00 -11.49
CA GLY A 91 21.69 7.95 -11.03
C GLY A 91 21.15 9.27 -10.48
N SER A 92 19.86 9.35 -10.12
CA SER A 92 19.20 10.56 -9.62
C SER A 92 18.22 10.23 -8.50
N SER A 93 17.82 11.23 -7.69
CA SER A 93 16.69 11.14 -6.75
C SER A 93 15.37 11.65 -7.35
N ALA A 94 15.39 12.01 -8.63
CA ALA A 94 14.19 12.43 -9.35
C ALA A 94 13.24 11.25 -9.58
N CYS A 95 11.94 11.51 -9.43
CA CYS A 95 10.88 10.54 -9.66
C CYS A 95 11.02 9.87 -11.04
N VAL A 96 10.86 8.54 -11.08
CA VAL A 96 10.93 7.75 -12.32
C VAL A 96 9.94 8.22 -13.40
N PHE A 97 8.80 8.82 -13.00
CA PHE A 97 7.78 9.33 -13.93
C PHE A 97 7.91 10.82 -14.27
N LEU A 98 8.89 11.54 -13.72
CA LEU A 98 9.13 12.92 -14.13
C LEU A 98 9.47 12.96 -15.63
N ARG A 99 8.97 13.95 -16.37
CA ARG A 99 9.32 14.31 -17.75
C ARG A 99 9.46 15.83 -17.86
N PRO A 100 10.13 16.37 -18.90
CA PRO A 100 10.22 17.82 -19.10
C PRO A 100 8.85 18.52 -19.09
N GLU A 101 7.81 17.85 -19.60
CA GLU A 101 6.46 18.40 -19.72
C GLU A 101 5.62 18.27 -18.43
N GLY A 102 6.11 17.52 -17.42
CA GLY A 102 5.39 17.22 -16.19
C GLY A 102 5.48 15.75 -15.75
N CYS A 103 4.63 15.36 -14.79
CA CYS A 103 4.49 13.96 -14.38
C CYS A 103 3.82 13.13 -15.48
N GLY A 104 4.47 12.06 -15.94
CA GLY A 104 3.94 11.16 -16.98
C GLY A 104 2.68 10.38 -16.57
N VAL A 105 2.40 10.30 -15.26
CA VAL A 105 1.25 9.59 -14.68
C VAL A 105 0.35 10.54 -13.88
N TYR A 106 0.32 11.84 -14.21
CA TYR A 106 -0.31 12.86 -13.36
C TYR A 106 -1.72 12.52 -12.88
N GLU A 107 -2.59 12.01 -13.75
CA GLU A 107 -3.98 11.63 -13.40
C GLU A 107 -4.09 10.46 -12.43
N ASP A 108 -3.09 9.57 -12.39
CA ASP A 108 -3.02 8.39 -11.53
C ASP A 108 -1.85 8.48 -10.53
N ARG A 109 -1.35 9.70 -10.28
CA ARG A 109 -0.23 9.96 -9.36
C ARG A 109 -0.54 9.42 -7.95
N PRO A 110 0.48 8.98 -7.19
CA PRO A 110 0.30 8.42 -5.85
C PRO A 110 -0.44 9.35 -4.88
N ALA A 111 -1.08 8.78 -3.87
CA ALA A 111 -1.72 9.50 -2.77
C ALA A 111 -0.78 10.51 -2.10
N ALA A 112 0.49 10.16 -1.89
CA ALA A 112 1.50 11.07 -1.35
C ALA A 112 1.69 12.33 -2.20
N CYS A 113 1.66 12.20 -3.54
CA CYS A 113 1.75 13.34 -4.45
C CYS A 113 0.47 14.19 -4.44
N ARG A 114 -0.69 13.57 -4.23
CA ARG A 114 -1.99 14.27 -4.11
C ARG A 114 -2.09 15.04 -2.80
N TYR A 115 -1.47 14.52 -1.75
CA TYR A 115 -1.33 15.15 -0.44
C TYR A 115 -0.17 16.15 -0.36
N TYR A 116 0.52 16.50 -1.45
CA TYR A 116 1.77 17.27 -1.34
C TYR A 116 1.68 18.55 -0.49
N ALA A 117 0.55 19.28 -0.53
CA ALA A 117 0.36 20.49 0.28
C ALA A 117 -0.10 20.23 1.73
N LEU A 118 -0.52 19.00 2.03
CA LEU A 118 -1.18 18.59 3.27
C LEU A 118 -0.63 17.27 3.78
N GLY A 119 -0.11 17.27 4.99
CA GLY A 119 0.09 16.01 5.69
C GLY A 119 -1.24 15.48 6.24
N HIS A 120 -1.37 14.17 6.20
CA HIS A 120 -2.49 13.43 6.77
C HIS A 120 -1.95 12.47 7.82
N MET A 121 -2.55 12.51 9.01
CA MET A 121 -2.20 11.63 10.11
C MET A 121 -3.46 11.06 10.72
N SER A 122 -3.63 9.75 10.59
CA SER A 122 -4.63 8.98 11.31
C SER A 122 -4.06 8.58 12.66
N MET A 123 -4.65 9.08 13.74
CA MET A 123 -4.27 8.71 15.11
C MET A 123 -5.40 7.92 15.76
N ARG A 124 -5.04 6.87 16.50
CA ARG A 124 -5.99 6.22 17.40
C ARG A 124 -5.70 6.64 18.83
N ARG A 125 -6.61 7.40 19.44
CA ARG A 125 -6.52 7.75 20.86
C ARG A 125 -6.67 6.48 21.71
N LYS A 126 -5.92 6.40 22.81
CA LYS A 126 -5.84 5.21 23.69
C LYS A 126 -7.21 4.73 24.18
N ASP A 127 -8.14 5.66 24.36
CA ASP A 127 -9.49 5.40 24.90
C ASP A 127 -10.60 5.50 23.82
N SER A 128 -10.24 5.57 22.53
CA SER A 128 -11.20 5.62 21.43
C SER A 128 -11.11 4.35 20.57
N PRO A 129 -12.25 3.73 20.22
CA PRO A 129 -12.29 2.68 19.20
C PRO A 129 -12.15 3.23 17.78
N ALA A 130 -12.30 4.55 17.59
CA ALA A 130 -12.27 5.20 16.29
C ALA A 130 -10.91 5.86 16.00
N ASP A 131 -10.50 5.76 14.74
CA ASP A 131 -9.38 6.51 14.21
C ASP A 131 -9.81 7.98 13.99
N GLU A 132 -8.97 8.93 14.38
CA GLU A 132 -9.17 10.35 14.16
C GLU A 132 -8.16 10.87 13.15
N ASP A 133 -8.69 11.43 12.05
CA ASP A 133 -7.88 12.07 11.03
C ASP A 133 -7.55 13.51 11.43
N SER A 134 -6.28 13.84 11.38
CA SER A 134 -5.74 15.19 11.54
C SER A 134 -4.96 15.57 10.30
N TYR A 135 -5.13 16.81 9.87
CA TYR A 135 -4.44 17.37 8.72
C TYR A 135 -3.51 18.50 9.15
N PHE A 136 -2.44 18.71 8.40
CA PHE A 136 -1.53 19.83 8.62
C PHE A 136 -1.00 20.35 7.30
N VAL A 137 -0.79 21.65 7.18
CA VAL A 137 -0.19 22.23 5.98
C VAL A 137 1.31 21.92 5.97
N VAL A 138 1.79 21.38 4.86
CA VAL A 138 3.22 21.12 4.60
C VAL A 138 3.75 22.24 3.74
N ARG A 139 4.66 23.07 4.27
CA ARG A 139 5.27 24.17 3.53
C ARG A 139 6.75 23.90 3.30
N GLU A 140 7.08 23.55 2.06
CA GLU A 140 8.46 23.45 1.61
C GLU A 140 8.90 24.76 0.95
N ALA A 141 10.14 25.19 1.21
CA ALA A 141 10.63 26.49 0.74
C ALA A 141 10.58 26.67 -0.78
N HIS A 142 10.67 25.58 -1.54
CA HIS A 142 10.60 25.62 -2.99
C HIS A 142 9.15 25.62 -3.53
N CYS A 143 8.15 25.28 -2.71
CA CYS A 143 6.75 25.20 -3.13
C CYS A 143 6.08 26.57 -3.07
N LEU A 144 5.91 27.18 -4.24
CA LEU A 144 5.23 28.47 -4.38
C LEU A 144 3.70 28.33 -4.46
N GLY A 145 3.17 27.11 -4.41
CA GLY A 145 1.73 26.86 -4.50
C GLY A 145 0.92 27.50 -3.37
N HIS A 146 1.53 27.73 -2.21
CA HIS A 146 0.90 28.43 -1.08
C HIS A 146 0.84 29.95 -1.23
N GLU A 147 1.52 30.52 -2.22
CA GLU A 147 1.49 31.95 -2.53
C GLU A 147 0.36 32.29 -3.52
N GLU A 148 -0.19 31.29 -4.19
CA GLU A 148 -1.35 31.44 -5.06
C GLU A 148 -2.58 31.92 -4.24
N PRO A 149 -3.42 32.79 -4.81
CA PRO A 149 -4.57 33.38 -4.10
C PRO A 149 -5.74 32.42 -3.91
N HIS A 150 -5.63 31.18 -4.41
CA HIS A 150 -6.70 30.19 -4.36
C HIS A 150 -6.86 29.64 -2.94
N GLU A 151 -7.97 29.98 -2.30
CA GLU A 151 -8.34 29.51 -0.97
C GLU A 151 -9.42 28.44 -1.06
N GLN A 152 -9.23 27.34 -0.33
CA GLN A 152 -10.14 26.21 -0.28
C GLN A 152 -10.09 25.51 1.07
N THR A 153 -11.14 24.77 1.40
CA THR A 153 -11.14 23.86 2.55
C THR A 153 -10.28 22.63 2.27
N ILE A 154 -9.84 21.94 3.32
CA ILE A 154 -9.16 20.65 3.18
C ILE A 154 -10.04 19.63 2.46
N ARG A 155 -11.35 19.63 2.74
CA ARG A 155 -12.33 18.78 2.05
C ARG A 155 -12.34 19.01 0.55
N GLU A 156 -12.45 20.27 0.12
CA GLU A 156 -12.44 20.65 -1.30
C GLU A 156 -11.12 20.24 -1.97
N TYR A 157 -9.98 20.50 -1.32
CA TYR A 157 -8.68 20.09 -1.84
C TYR A 157 -8.58 18.57 -2.04
N ARG A 158 -9.06 17.79 -1.07
CA ARG A 158 -9.03 16.32 -1.18
C ARG A 158 -9.83 15.82 -2.39
N ILE A 159 -10.99 16.44 -2.64
CA ILE A 159 -11.84 16.13 -3.79
C ILE A 159 -11.17 16.59 -5.09
N GLU A 160 -10.64 17.82 -5.14
CA GLU A 160 -9.93 18.38 -6.30
C GLU A 160 -8.72 17.51 -6.68
N GLN A 161 -7.94 17.08 -5.70
CA GLN A 161 -6.80 16.20 -5.89
C GLN A 161 -7.19 14.73 -6.09
N GLY A 162 -8.47 14.37 -5.92
CA GLY A 162 -9.00 13.01 -6.04
C GLY A 162 -8.43 12.01 -5.02
N VAL A 163 -7.90 12.49 -3.90
CA VAL A 163 -7.26 11.66 -2.88
C VAL A 163 -8.25 10.98 -1.94
N ASP A 164 -9.48 11.50 -1.87
CA ASP A 164 -10.62 10.89 -1.19
C ASP A 164 -10.82 9.42 -1.62
N ARG A 165 -10.76 9.14 -2.93
CA ARG A 165 -10.88 7.78 -3.47
C ARG A 165 -9.72 6.88 -3.05
N TYR A 166 -8.51 7.43 -3.00
CA TYR A 166 -7.32 6.70 -2.55
C TYR A 166 -7.42 6.36 -1.07
N ASP A 167 -7.97 7.29 -0.29
CA ASP A 167 -8.19 7.05 1.13
C ASP A 167 -9.26 5.99 1.37
N ASP A 168 -10.38 6.07 0.68
CA ASP A 168 -11.47 5.10 0.82
C ASP A 168 -11.07 3.69 0.37
N ALA A 169 -10.19 3.59 -0.63
CA ALA A 169 -9.63 2.32 -1.07
C ALA A 169 -8.63 1.75 -0.04
N ASN A 170 -7.75 2.59 0.51
CA ASN A 170 -6.67 2.15 1.41
C ASN A 170 -7.05 2.14 2.91
N GLY A 171 -8.24 2.58 3.29
CA GLY A 171 -8.63 2.73 4.70
C GLY A 171 -8.41 1.46 5.52
N GLU A 172 -8.84 0.31 5.00
CA GLU A 172 -8.64 -0.99 5.66
C GLU A 172 -7.17 -1.41 5.73
N TRP A 173 -6.40 -1.15 4.67
CA TRP A 173 -4.96 -1.41 4.66
C TRP A 173 -4.22 -0.57 5.71
N ARG A 174 -4.55 0.72 5.82
CA ARG A 174 -3.97 1.59 6.85
C ARG A 174 -4.28 1.10 8.26
N ARG A 175 -5.50 0.59 8.50
CA ARG A 175 -5.88 -0.02 9.78
C ARG A 175 -5.05 -1.26 10.10
N ILE A 176 -4.76 -2.11 9.11
CA ILE A 176 -3.86 -3.27 9.25
C ILE A 176 -2.47 -2.80 9.66
N VAL A 177 -1.88 -1.84 8.93
CA VAL A 177 -0.55 -1.31 9.21
C VAL A 177 -0.50 -0.63 10.58
N LEU A 178 -1.48 0.22 10.91
CA LEU A 178 -1.56 0.91 12.20
C LEU A 178 -1.71 -0.08 13.34
N LYS A 179 -2.62 -1.06 13.23
CA LYS A 179 -2.81 -2.12 14.24
C LYS A 179 -1.50 -2.85 14.51
N LYS A 180 -0.76 -3.19 13.45
CA LYS A 180 0.57 -3.81 13.57
C LYS A 180 1.56 -2.91 14.29
N ARG A 181 1.64 -1.62 13.91
CA ARG A 181 2.59 -0.68 14.53
C ARG A 181 2.23 -0.36 15.99
N SER A 182 0.97 -0.49 16.36
CA SER A 182 0.47 -0.30 17.72
C SER A 182 0.55 -1.56 18.60
N THR A 183 0.92 -2.72 18.06
CA THR A 183 1.13 -3.90 18.92
C THR A 183 2.40 -3.72 19.75
N GLY A 184 2.26 -3.81 21.07
CA GLY A 184 3.38 -3.68 22.00
C GLY A 184 4.48 -4.74 21.79
N PRO A 185 5.65 -4.55 22.40
CA PRO A 185 6.85 -5.37 22.16
C PRO A 185 6.63 -6.87 22.42
N THR A 186 5.61 -7.23 23.20
CA THR A 186 5.24 -8.60 23.56
C THR A 186 4.67 -9.44 22.40
N VAL A 187 4.10 -8.81 21.36
CA VAL A 187 3.50 -9.54 20.22
C VAL A 187 4.58 -10.12 19.29
N GLY A 188 5.81 -9.61 19.37
CA GLY A 188 6.96 -10.11 18.62
C GLY A 188 6.91 -9.83 17.11
N ARG A 189 7.91 -10.33 16.38
CA ARG A 189 8.01 -10.20 14.91
C ARG A 189 7.09 -11.24 14.24
N PRO A 190 6.19 -10.84 13.32
CA PRO A 190 5.43 -11.78 12.50
C PRO A 190 6.33 -12.76 11.73
N SER A 191 5.80 -13.93 11.41
CA SER A 191 6.54 -14.91 10.61
C SER A 191 6.83 -14.39 9.19
N GLN A 192 7.89 -14.88 8.55
CA GLN A 192 8.21 -14.55 7.16
C GLN A 192 7.01 -14.80 6.23
N ARG A 193 6.27 -15.91 6.43
CA ARG A 193 5.07 -16.24 5.66
C ARG A 193 3.95 -15.20 5.82
N SER A 194 3.84 -14.59 7.00
CA SER A 194 2.87 -13.52 7.24
C SER A 194 3.22 -12.26 6.44
N PHE A 195 4.52 -11.94 6.31
CA PHE A 195 4.98 -10.84 5.48
C PHE A 195 4.86 -11.14 3.98
N GLU A 196 5.18 -12.36 3.54
CA GLU A 196 4.95 -12.79 2.15
C GLU A 196 3.48 -12.67 1.77
N LEU A 197 2.57 -13.12 2.65
CA LEU A 197 1.14 -13.01 2.43
C LEU A 197 0.67 -11.55 2.40
N PHE A 198 1.20 -10.72 3.31
CA PHE A 198 0.91 -9.29 3.32
C PHE A 198 1.38 -8.63 2.02
N PHE A 199 2.57 -8.95 1.53
CA PHE A 199 3.10 -8.43 0.27
C PHE A 199 2.22 -8.84 -0.91
N LEU A 200 1.91 -10.13 -1.03
CA LEU A 200 1.04 -10.67 -2.09
C LEU A 200 -0.31 -9.94 -2.12
N ALA A 201 -1.01 -9.89 -0.98
CA ALA A 201 -2.35 -9.30 -0.92
C ALA A 201 -2.36 -7.76 -0.97
N SER A 202 -1.24 -7.10 -0.67
CA SER A 202 -1.16 -5.62 -0.68
C SER A 202 -0.60 -5.06 -1.98
N TYR A 203 0.33 -5.75 -2.64
CA TYR A 203 1.10 -5.16 -3.74
C TYR A 203 1.06 -6.00 -5.02
N ASP A 204 1.03 -7.32 -4.91
CA ASP A 204 0.91 -8.23 -6.06
C ASP A 204 -0.53 -8.72 -6.25
N LEU A 205 -1.40 -7.81 -6.68
CA LEU A 205 -2.84 -8.09 -6.81
C LEU A 205 -3.13 -9.14 -7.90
N ASP A 206 -2.31 -9.22 -8.94
CA ASP A 206 -2.44 -10.25 -9.97
C ASP A 206 -2.09 -11.64 -9.42
N GLY A 207 -0.98 -11.75 -8.66
CA GLY A 207 -0.68 -12.97 -7.91
C GLY A 207 -1.76 -13.32 -6.89
N PHE A 208 -2.34 -12.32 -6.21
CA PHE A 208 -3.44 -12.55 -5.28
C PHE A 208 -4.72 -13.02 -6.00
N ARG A 209 -5.01 -12.54 -7.22
CA ARG A 209 -6.10 -13.04 -8.06
C ARG A 209 -5.93 -14.52 -8.34
N ALA A 210 -4.73 -14.93 -8.77
CA ALA A 210 -4.42 -16.34 -9.02
C ALA A 210 -4.58 -17.19 -7.75
N PHE A 211 -4.14 -16.66 -6.60
CA PHE A 211 -4.33 -17.30 -5.30
C PHE A 211 -5.82 -17.51 -4.96
N VAL A 212 -6.67 -16.50 -5.18
CA VAL A 212 -8.14 -16.59 -4.94
C VAL A 212 -8.83 -17.54 -5.93
N ALA A 213 -8.36 -17.60 -7.17
CA ALA A 213 -8.88 -18.51 -8.20
C ALA A 213 -8.55 -19.99 -7.94
N GLY A 214 -7.53 -20.27 -7.12
CA GLY A 214 -7.09 -21.64 -6.84
C GLY A 214 -8.11 -22.49 -6.08
N GLU A 215 -8.16 -23.78 -6.40
CA GLU A 215 -9.08 -24.74 -5.77
C GLU A 215 -8.94 -24.78 -4.24
N GLY A 216 -7.72 -24.65 -3.73
CA GLY A 216 -7.44 -24.63 -2.30
C GLY A 216 -8.09 -23.46 -1.55
N PHE A 217 -8.29 -22.32 -2.23
CA PHE A 217 -9.00 -21.17 -1.67
C PHE A 217 -10.50 -21.47 -1.59
N ARG A 218 -11.09 -21.97 -2.68
CA ARG A 218 -12.52 -22.32 -2.77
C ARG A 218 -12.92 -23.52 -1.92
N ALA A 219 -11.98 -24.41 -1.59
CA ALA A 219 -12.20 -25.50 -0.64
C ALA A 219 -12.35 -25.01 0.80
N VAL A 220 -11.81 -23.83 1.11
CA VAL A 220 -11.75 -23.27 2.45
C VAL A 220 -12.88 -22.29 2.71
N PHE A 221 -12.99 -21.29 1.84
CA PHE A 221 -13.84 -20.13 2.07
C PHE A 221 -15.21 -20.38 1.46
N ASP A 222 -16.23 -19.97 2.20
CA ASP A 222 -17.62 -20.05 1.77
C ASP A 222 -18.02 -18.69 1.20
N LEU A 223 -17.81 -18.53 -0.11
CA LEU A 223 -18.23 -17.35 -0.86
C LEU A 223 -19.22 -17.79 -1.95
N PRO A 224 -20.32 -17.05 -2.15
CA PRO A 224 -21.21 -17.29 -3.27
C PRO A 224 -20.47 -17.20 -4.61
N ASP A 225 -20.88 -18.00 -5.60
CA ASP A 225 -20.25 -18.01 -6.93
C ASP A 225 -20.28 -16.62 -7.60
N ALA A 226 -21.33 -15.84 -7.36
CA ALA A 226 -21.42 -14.45 -7.82
C ALA A 226 -20.35 -13.53 -7.19
N GLU A 227 -20.01 -13.73 -5.90
CA GLU A 227 -18.93 -13.00 -5.25
C GLU A 227 -17.58 -13.42 -5.86
N TYR A 228 -17.34 -14.72 -6.05
CA TYR A 228 -16.14 -15.20 -6.74
C TYR A 228 -15.95 -14.59 -8.13
N ALA A 229 -16.99 -14.64 -8.97
CA ALA A 229 -16.94 -14.06 -10.31
C ALA A 229 -16.60 -12.57 -10.26
N LYS A 230 -17.19 -11.82 -9.31
CA LYS A 230 -16.88 -10.41 -9.11
C LYS A 230 -15.42 -10.19 -8.70
N LEU A 231 -14.90 -10.97 -7.76
CA LEU A 231 -13.51 -10.85 -7.29
C LEU A 231 -12.49 -11.12 -8.41
N LEU A 232 -12.81 -11.99 -9.37
CA LEU A 232 -11.92 -12.27 -10.50
C LEU A 232 -12.01 -11.22 -11.62
N ALA A 233 -13.14 -10.53 -11.75
CA ALA A 233 -13.39 -9.56 -12.81
C ALA A 233 -13.13 -8.09 -12.43
N ASP A 234 -13.18 -7.76 -11.13
CA ASP A 234 -13.08 -6.39 -10.62
C ASP A 234 -11.90 -6.26 -9.65
N GLU A 235 -10.86 -5.53 -10.07
CA GLU A 235 -9.63 -5.37 -9.29
C GLU A 235 -9.84 -4.55 -8.02
N GLU A 236 -10.72 -3.56 -8.03
CA GLU A 236 -11.00 -2.79 -6.82
C GLU A 236 -11.76 -3.65 -5.80
N ALA A 237 -12.69 -4.48 -6.27
CA ALA A 237 -13.36 -5.46 -5.42
C ALA A 237 -12.36 -6.48 -4.87
N LEU A 238 -11.43 -6.97 -5.70
CA LEU A 238 -10.38 -7.89 -5.29
C LEU A 238 -9.45 -7.27 -4.24
N LEU A 239 -9.05 -6.00 -4.42
CA LEU A 239 -8.19 -5.28 -3.48
C LEU A 239 -8.87 -5.11 -2.12
N ARG A 240 -10.14 -4.70 -2.11
CA ARG A 240 -10.94 -4.59 -0.87
C ARG A 240 -11.09 -5.94 -0.19
N PHE A 241 -11.27 -7.01 -0.97
CA PHE A 241 -11.31 -8.37 -0.46
C PHE A 241 -9.96 -8.83 0.11
N ALA A 242 -8.84 -8.45 -0.51
CA ALA A 242 -7.49 -8.73 -0.03
C ALA A 242 -7.29 -8.19 1.39
N PHE A 243 -7.77 -6.98 1.68
CA PHE A 243 -7.70 -6.42 3.03
C PHE A 243 -8.61 -7.15 4.03
N ARG A 244 -9.83 -7.53 3.63
CA ARG A 244 -10.70 -8.39 4.45
C ARG A 244 -9.99 -9.70 4.80
N TYR A 245 -9.37 -10.32 3.81
CA TYR A 245 -8.62 -11.56 3.96
C TYR A 245 -7.41 -11.40 4.88
N LEU A 246 -6.63 -10.33 4.73
CA LEU A 246 -5.50 -10.04 5.62
C LEU A 246 -5.94 -9.84 7.07
N ARG A 247 -7.05 -9.13 7.32
CA ARG A 247 -7.60 -8.98 8.68
C ARG A 247 -7.92 -10.33 9.32
N GLN A 248 -8.52 -11.24 8.55
CA GLN A 248 -8.84 -12.58 9.04
C GLN A 248 -7.60 -13.43 9.30
N VAL A 249 -6.62 -13.43 8.38
CA VAL A 249 -5.47 -14.32 8.48
C VAL A 249 -4.40 -13.80 9.45
N LEU A 250 -4.19 -12.48 9.51
CA LEU A 250 -3.17 -11.87 10.37
C LEU A 250 -3.69 -11.59 11.79
N TYR A 251 -4.98 -11.29 11.95
CA TYR A 251 -5.54 -10.88 13.24
C TYR A 251 -6.71 -11.74 13.73
N GLY A 252 -7.10 -12.78 13.00
CA GLY A 252 -8.21 -13.66 13.40
C GLY A 252 -9.59 -12.98 13.34
N GLU A 253 -9.71 -11.83 12.69
CA GLU A 253 -10.98 -11.13 12.53
C GLU A 253 -11.83 -11.87 11.50
N LYS A 254 -12.86 -12.61 11.95
CA LYS A 254 -13.70 -13.44 11.08
C LYS A 254 -14.57 -12.59 10.15
N THR A 255 -14.02 -12.15 9.02
CA THR A 255 -14.62 -11.28 7.99
C THR A 255 -15.11 -12.06 6.75
N ILE A 256 -14.71 -13.33 6.61
CA ILE A 256 -15.01 -14.22 5.50
C ILE A 256 -15.48 -15.56 6.07
N ALA A 257 -16.64 -16.02 5.64
CA ALA A 257 -17.20 -17.29 6.08
C ALA A 257 -16.29 -18.47 5.67
N LEU A 258 -16.17 -19.44 6.56
CA LEU A 258 -15.45 -20.69 6.31
C LEU A 258 -16.47 -21.79 6.09
N LYS A 259 -16.21 -22.70 5.15
CA LYS A 259 -17.06 -23.88 4.96
C LYS A 259 -17.11 -24.68 6.28
N ALA A 260 -18.24 -25.29 6.59
CA ALA A 260 -18.36 -26.18 7.75
C ALA A 260 -17.67 -27.51 7.43
N GLY A 261 -16.47 -27.76 7.99
CA GLY A 261 -15.69 -28.98 7.74
C GLY A 261 -14.15 -28.85 7.71
N PRO A 262 -13.52 -27.81 7.14
CA PRO A 262 -12.09 -27.78 6.88
C PRO A 262 -11.20 -27.56 8.11
N ALA A 263 -11.73 -27.16 9.27
CA ALA A 263 -10.88 -26.84 10.43
C ALA A 263 -10.05 -28.04 10.92
N ALA A 264 -10.62 -29.26 10.88
CA ALA A 264 -9.94 -30.49 11.29
C ALA A 264 -8.93 -31.00 10.22
N ALA A 265 -9.36 -31.10 8.96
CA ALA A 265 -8.50 -31.50 7.84
C ALA A 265 -7.32 -30.53 7.62
N ARG A 266 -7.50 -29.26 8.00
CA ARG A 266 -6.49 -28.20 7.89
C ARG A 266 -5.46 -28.25 9.02
N LEU A 267 -5.84 -28.60 10.25
CA LEU A 267 -4.87 -28.86 11.31
C LEU A 267 -3.96 -30.04 10.94
N GLU A 268 -4.53 -31.07 10.32
CA GLU A 268 -3.82 -32.27 9.91
C GLU A 268 -2.92 -32.04 8.68
N SER A 269 -3.43 -31.37 7.64
CA SER A 269 -2.60 -30.97 6.50
C SER A 269 -1.55 -29.91 6.86
N TYR A 270 -1.82 -29.03 7.83
CA TYR A 270 -0.85 -28.04 8.31
C TYR A 270 0.24 -28.70 9.16
N ARG A 271 -0.11 -29.65 10.04
CA ARG A 271 0.84 -30.49 10.78
C ARG A 271 1.72 -31.30 9.84
N ARG A 272 1.14 -31.91 8.79
CA ARG A 272 1.88 -32.66 7.76
C ARG A 272 2.86 -31.75 6.98
N LYS A 273 2.40 -30.61 6.48
CA LYS A 273 3.24 -29.65 5.74
C LYS A 273 4.30 -28.97 6.63
N LEU A 274 4.03 -28.79 7.92
CA LEU A 274 5.02 -28.31 8.90
C LEU A 274 6.08 -29.36 9.19
N ALA A 275 5.70 -30.63 9.36
CA ALA A 275 6.64 -31.73 9.53
C ALA A 275 7.54 -31.90 8.30
N GLU A 276 6.99 -31.80 7.09
CA GLU A 276 7.78 -31.80 5.84
C GLU A 276 8.71 -30.59 5.72
N ARG A 277 8.28 -29.39 6.14
CA ARG A 277 9.10 -28.17 6.06
C ARG A 277 10.11 -28.02 7.20
N ALA A 278 9.91 -28.69 8.33
CA ALA A 278 10.86 -28.71 9.44
C ALA A 278 12.19 -29.38 9.08
N GLY A 279 12.19 -30.26 8.06
CA GLY A 279 13.39 -30.93 7.56
C GLY A 279 14.13 -30.22 6.41
N LEU A 280 13.62 -29.11 5.88
CA LEU A 280 14.20 -28.43 4.70
C LEU A 280 15.10 -27.26 5.10
N SER A 281 16.24 -27.12 4.44
CA SER A 281 17.19 -26.01 4.59
C SER A 281 16.59 -24.68 4.08
N ALA A 282 17.21 -23.55 4.43
CA ALA A 282 16.74 -22.23 3.98
C ALA A 282 16.80 -22.06 2.45
N GLU A 283 17.83 -22.60 1.81
CA GLU A 283 18.01 -22.58 0.35
C GLU A 283 16.97 -23.44 -0.37
N GLU A 284 16.62 -24.60 0.18
CA GLU A 284 15.59 -25.49 -0.39
C GLU A 284 14.19 -24.89 -0.29
N ARG A 285 13.95 -24.05 0.73
CA ARG A 285 12.69 -23.30 0.85
C ARG A 285 12.61 -22.19 -0.19
N SER A 286 13.71 -21.48 -0.46
CA SER A 286 13.80 -20.46 -1.51
C SER A 286 13.61 -21.07 -2.89
N ARG A 287 14.32 -22.15 -3.21
CA ARG A 287 14.20 -22.81 -4.52
C ARG A 287 12.79 -23.31 -4.80
N ARG A 288 12.12 -23.92 -3.81
CA ARG A 288 10.72 -24.35 -3.96
C ARG A 288 9.74 -23.19 -4.11
N GLN A 289 10.09 -22.00 -3.62
CA GLN A 289 9.31 -20.78 -3.78
C GLN A 289 9.49 -20.24 -5.19
N ASP A 290 10.72 -20.21 -5.70
CA ASP A 290 11.04 -19.85 -7.09
C ASP A 290 10.39 -20.84 -8.08
N GLU A 291 10.38 -22.14 -7.78
CA GLU A 291 9.67 -23.17 -8.55
C GLU A 291 8.15 -22.95 -8.54
N LEU A 292 7.57 -22.51 -7.41
CA LEU A 292 6.14 -22.21 -7.31
C LEU A 292 5.79 -20.95 -8.13
N TYR A 293 6.65 -19.94 -8.10
CA TYR A 293 6.52 -18.73 -8.93
C TYR A 293 6.70 -19.06 -10.42
N ALA A 294 7.68 -19.89 -10.78
CA ALA A 294 7.89 -20.36 -12.15
C ALA A 294 6.70 -21.20 -12.66
N ALA A 295 6.10 -22.04 -11.82
CA ALA A 295 4.92 -22.83 -12.17
C ALA A 295 3.65 -21.97 -12.35
N LEU A 296 3.60 -20.77 -11.77
CA LEU A 296 2.55 -19.78 -12.02
C LEU A 296 2.79 -18.99 -13.32
N LEU A 297 4.02 -18.98 -13.84
CA LEU A 297 4.45 -18.32 -15.07
C LEU A 297 4.41 -19.22 -16.32
N ASP A 298 4.05 -20.50 -16.17
CA ASP A 298 3.93 -21.45 -17.27
C ASP A 298 2.60 -21.22 -18.02
N GLU A 299 2.60 -20.22 -18.92
CA GLU A 299 1.42 -19.78 -19.70
C GLU A 299 0.82 -20.87 -20.60
N ASP A 300 1.54 -21.98 -20.85
CA ASP A 300 1.14 -23.05 -21.76
C ASP A 300 0.05 -24.00 -21.21
N LYS A 301 -0.45 -23.81 -19.97
CA LYS A 301 -1.54 -24.64 -19.41
C LYS A 301 -2.92 -24.00 -19.35
N PHE A 302 -3.07 -22.73 -19.75
CA PHE A 302 -4.39 -22.08 -19.84
C PHE A 302 -4.71 -21.48 -21.23
N GLY A 303 -3.83 -21.65 -22.22
CA GLY A 303 -4.03 -21.23 -23.61
C GLY A 303 -4.59 -22.32 -24.52
N GLY A 304 -5.87 -22.70 -24.36
CA GLY A 304 -6.60 -23.47 -25.36
C GLY A 304 -7.20 -22.56 -26.44
N ARG A 305 -6.51 -22.38 -27.57
CA ARG A 305 -7.04 -22.07 -28.94
C ARG A 305 -6.01 -22.66 -29.90
N GLY A 306 -6.30 -23.64 -30.76
CA GLY A 306 -7.43 -23.79 -31.66
C GLY A 306 -6.86 -23.80 -33.07
N GLU A 307 -6.67 -24.99 -33.63
CA GLU A 307 -6.77 -25.24 -35.08
C GLU A 307 -8.11 -25.95 -35.33
#